data_AF-A0A812PLR7-F1
#
_entry.id   AF-A0A812PLR7-F1
#
_cell.length_a   1.000
_cell.length_b   1.000
_cell.length_c   1.000
_cell.angle_alpha   90.00
_cell.angle_beta   90.00
_cell.angle_gamma   90.00
#
_symmetry.space_group_name_H-M   'P 1'
#
loop_
_entity.id
_entity.type
_entity.pdbx_description
1 polymer ?
#
loop_
_entity_poly.entity_id
_entity_poly.type
_entity_poly.pdbx_seq_one_letter_code
_entity_poly.pdbx_strand_id
1 'polypeptide(L)'
;MSDSAVASPAVFRYPSPAALSLTQTRSLEMVSRAFDEFNIVNALLKVDMEDWTVKPEKWESFVTRYADGLEDAADRRRVLLWLDAESGKKAGVNINPDYNEKTNTFDFTVRAFKEMEDGKFRVMEGKVKSIYKVRHKDIKRGLFGAVKDFFTGTVAGHETEQDKRDELETNLHAALADSTVLNAYIGANFQHFLKGVGIECEAVDSVRQLDPPAEA
;
A
#
# COMPACT_ATOMS: atom_id res chain seq x y z
N MET A 1 27.62 -20.62 -28.35
CA MET A 1 26.69 -20.77 -27.21
C MET A 1 27.02 -19.62 -26.29
N SER A 2 26.28 -18.53 -26.42
CA SER A 2 26.46 -17.34 -25.60
C SER A 2 25.88 -17.66 -24.23
N ASP A 3 26.69 -17.58 -23.18
CA ASP A 3 26.17 -17.54 -21.81
C ASP A 3 25.20 -16.37 -21.73
N SER A 4 23.90 -16.68 -21.75
CA SER A 4 22.86 -15.75 -21.35
C SER A 4 23.11 -15.49 -19.88
N ALA A 5 23.75 -14.36 -19.59
CA ALA A 5 23.85 -13.84 -18.24
C ALA A 5 22.41 -13.73 -17.72
N VAL A 6 22.03 -14.64 -16.82
CA VAL A 6 20.71 -14.63 -16.18
C VAL A 6 20.57 -13.27 -15.53
N ALA A 7 19.75 -12.40 -16.10
CA ALA A 7 19.54 -11.08 -15.55
C ALA A 7 19.04 -11.23 -14.11
N SER A 8 19.76 -10.62 -13.16
CA SER A 8 19.34 -10.62 -11.77
C SER A 8 17.90 -10.11 -11.69
N PRO A 9 17.00 -10.85 -11.03
CA PRO A 9 15.60 -10.48 -10.97
C PRO A 9 15.44 -9.11 -10.32
N ALA A 10 14.42 -8.37 -10.76
CA ALA A 10 13.97 -7.17 -10.06
C ALA A 10 13.68 -7.52 -8.59
N VAL A 11 14.29 -6.80 -7.63
CA VAL A 11 14.09 -7.08 -6.20
C VAL A 11 13.37 -5.91 -5.53
N PHE A 12 12.20 -6.19 -4.95
CA PHE A 12 11.53 -5.31 -4.01
C PHE A 12 12.05 -5.61 -2.60
N ARG A 13 12.84 -4.69 -2.06
CA ARG A 13 13.32 -4.76 -0.67
C ARG A 13 12.31 -4.14 0.27
N TYR A 14 12.03 -4.81 1.38
CA TYR A 14 11.09 -4.34 2.39
C TYR A 14 11.60 -4.64 3.80
N PRO A 15 11.26 -3.82 4.80
CA PRO A 15 11.71 -4.06 6.16
C PRO A 15 11.02 -5.32 6.71
N SER A 16 11.81 -6.23 7.27
CA SER A 16 11.28 -7.41 7.95
C SER A 16 10.46 -6.96 9.18
N PRO A 17 9.45 -7.74 9.64
CA PRO A 17 8.71 -7.39 10.84
C PRO A 17 9.58 -7.18 12.08
N ALA A 18 10.76 -7.83 12.12
CA ALA A 18 11.75 -7.66 13.19
C ALA A 18 12.51 -6.32 13.11
N ALA A 19 12.56 -5.69 11.93
CA ALA A 19 13.19 -4.38 11.72
C ALA A 19 12.28 -3.19 12.11
N LEU A 20 11.01 -3.45 12.43
CA LEU A 20 10.02 -2.42 12.78
C LEU A 20 10.12 -2.01 14.25
N SER A 21 9.86 -0.73 14.52
CA SER A 21 9.64 -0.26 15.89
C SER A 21 8.33 -0.79 16.46
N LEU A 22 8.18 -0.79 17.80
CA LEU A 22 6.95 -1.25 18.46
C LEU A 22 5.68 -0.57 17.93
N THR A 23 5.75 0.74 17.67
CA THR A 23 4.62 1.50 17.10
C THR A 23 4.30 1.01 15.68
N GLN A 24 5.32 0.79 14.85
CA GLN A 24 5.16 0.29 13.49
C GLN A 24 4.65 -1.15 13.45
N THR A 25 5.08 -2.01 14.37
CA THR A 25 4.54 -3.38 14.50
C THR A 25 3.04 -3.34 14.80
N ARG A 26 2.59 -2.49 15.73
CA ARG A 26 1.16 -2.32 16.01
C ARG A 26 0.40 -1.79 14.80
N SER A 27 0.96 -0.83 14.08
CA SER A 27 0.39 -0.34 12.82
C SER A 27 0.29 -1.45 11.76
N LEU A 28 1.32 -2.29 11.62
CA LEU A 28 1.32 -3.43 10.71
C LEU A 28 0.23 -4.44 11.07
N GLU A 29 0.04 -4.75 12.35
CA GLU A 29 -1.04 -5.63 12.82
C GLU A 29 -2.42 -5.05 12.51
N MET A 30 -2.61 -3.74 12.73
CA MET A 30 -3.87 -3.06 12.40
C MET A 30 -4.17 -3.11 10.90
N VAL A 31 -3.18 -2.79 10.06
CA VAL A 31 -3.30 -2.87 8.58
C VAL A 31 -3.60 -4.29 8.15
N SER A 32 -2.89 -5.28 8.72
CA SER A 32 -3.07 -6.69 8.35
C SER A 32 -4.46 -7.19 8.66
N ARG A 33 -4.96 -6.90 9.87
CA ARG A 33 -6.32 -7.26 10.28
C ARG A 33 -7.36 -6.57 9.39
N ALA A 34 -7.21 -5.26 9.15
CA ALA A 34 -8.13 -4.54 8.28
C ALA A 34 -8.16 -5.16 6.87
N PHE A 35 -7.00 -5.44 6.28
CA PHE A 35 -6.94 -5.94 4.91
C PHE A 35 -7.44 -7.39 4.77
N ASP A 36 -7.26 -8.21 5.81
CA ASP A 36 -7.85 -9.56 5.89
C ASP A 36 -9.38 -9.48 5.99
N GLU A 37 -9.91 -8.65 6.89
CA GLU A 37 -11.35 -8.41 7.02
C GLU A 37 -11.99 -7.93 5.71
N PHE A 38 -11.25 -7.12 4.94
CA PHE A 38 -11.70 -6.60 3.64
C PHE A 38 -11.33 -7.47 2.45
N ASN A 39 -10.70 -8.63 2.68
CA ASN A 39 -10.34 -9.58 1.65
C ASN A 39 -9.48 -8.96 0.52
N ILE A 40 -8.65 -7.95 0.87
CA ILE A 40 -7.88 -7.15 -0.10
C ILE A 40 -6.89 -8.02 -0.87
N VAL A 41 -6.25 -8.96 -0.19
CA VAL A 41 -5.29 -9.87 -0.82
C VAL A 41 -5.96 -10.70 -1.92
N ASN A 42 -7.15 -11.23 -1.67
CA ASN A 42 -7.89 -11.99 -2.67
C ASN A 42 -8.49 -11.11 -3.78
N ALA A 43 -8.79 -9.84 -3.50
CA ALA A 43 -9.20 -8.88 -4.53
C ALA A 43 -8.03 -8.57 -5.47
N LEU A 44 -6.82 -8.39 -4.93
CA LEU A 44 -5.59 -8.17 -5.69
C LEU A 44 -5.24 -9.33 -6.63
N LEU A 45 -5.45 -10.57 -6.21
CA LEU A 45 -5.23 -11.75 -7.06
C LEU A 45 -6.16 -11.81 -8.29
N LYS A 46 -7.24 -11.02 -8.31
CA LYS A 46 -8.24 -10.99 -9.40
C LYS A 46 -8.14 -9.73 -10.26
N VAL A 47 -7.21 -8.85 -9.97
CA VAL A 47 -7.08 -7.58 -10.68
C VAL A 47 -6.40 -7.80 -12.01
N ASP A 48 -7.04 -7.31 -13.07
CA ASP A 48 -6.43 -7.24 -14.38
C ASP A 48 -5.32 -6.20 -14.34
N MET A 49 -4.11 -6.65 -14.62
CA MET A 49 -2.94 -5.78 -14.69
C MET A 49 -2.82 -5.22 -16.10
N GLU A 50 -2.85 -3.90 -16.23
CA GLU A 50 -2.45 -3.24 -17.46
C GLU A 50 -0.92 -3.29 -17.57
N ASP A 51 -0.40 -3.59 -18.76
CA ASP A 51 1.02 -3.82 -19.01
C ASP A 51 1.49 -2.99 -20.21
N TRP A 52 2.54 -2.20 -20.00
CA TRP A 52 3.16 -1.38 -21.01
C TRP A 52 4.65 -1.65 -21.10
N THR A 53 5.16 -1.62 -22.33
CA THR A 53 6.60 -1.58 -22.58
C THR A 53 6.99 -0.18 -23.06
N VAL A 54 7.88 0.46 -22.32
CA VAL A 54 8.38 1.81 -22.57
C VAL A 54 9.84 1.72 -23.00
N LYS A 55 10.18 2.37 -24.11
CA LYS A 55 11.58 2.44 -24.56
C LYS A 55 12.41 3.35 -23.63
N PRO A 56 13.70 3.06 -23.41
CA PRO A 56 14.52 3.85 -22.48
C PRO A 56 14.56 5.34 -22.83
N GLU A 57 14.68 5.69 -24.12
CA GLU A 57 14.69 7.09 -24.58
C GLU A 57 13.34 7.82 -24.40
N LYS A 58 12.28 7.11 -24.01
CA LYS A 58 10.96 7.64 -23.71
C LYS A 58 10.61 7.56 -22.23
N TRP A 59 11.47 6.99 -21.38
CA TRP A 59 11.17 6.72 -19.98
C TRP A 59 10.80 7.98 -19.22
N GLU A 60 11.68 8.98 -19.21
CA GLU A 60 11.47 10.23 -18.48
C GLU A 60 10.18 10.94 -18.94
N SER A 61 10.00 11.08 -20.26
CA SER A 61 8.79 11.68 -20.83
C SER A 61 7.52 10.86 -20.58
N PHE A 62 7.63 9.54 -20.41
CA PHE A 62 6.51 8.69 -20.04
C PHE A 62 6.10 8.96 -18.58
N VAL A 63 7.06 8.88 -17.65
CA VAL A 63 6.81 9.06 -16.21
C VAL A 63 6.22 10.44 -15.95
N THR A 64 6.77 11.51 -16.53
CA THR A 64 6.24 12.88 -16.34
C THR A 64 4.82 13.02 -16.87
N ARG A 65 4.54 12.57 -18.11
CA ARG A 65 3.18 12.65 -18.68
C ARG A 65 2.18 11.80 -17.92
N TYR A 66 2.60 10.62 -17.48
CA TYR A 66 1.76 9.74 -16.69
C TYR A 66 1.43 10.38 -15.33
N ALA A 67 2.44 10.92 -14.64
CA ALA A 67 2.26 11.63 -13.38
C ALA A 67 1.36 12.88 -13.53
N ASP A 68 1.48 13.62 -14.63
CA ASP A 68 0.64 14.78 -14.92
C ASP A 68 -0.84 14.45 -15.08
N GLY A 69 -1.16 13.22 -15.52
CA GLY A 69 -2.51 12.70 -15.63
C GLY A 69 -3.13 12.25 -14.30
N LEU A 70 -2.36 12.20 -13.21
CA LEU A 70 -2.87 11.80 -11.89
C LEU A 70 -3.51 13.00 -11.18
N GLU A 71 -4.73 12.80 -10.67
CA GLU A 71 -5.47 13.80 -9.90
C GLU A 71 -4.89 13.98 -8.49
N ASP A 72 -4.45 12.88 -7.85
CA ASP A 72 -3.88 12.93 -6.51
C ASP A 72 -2.42 13.40 -6.51
N ALA A 73 -2.16 14.47 -5.76
CA ALA A 73 -0.83 15.08 -5.69
C ALA A 73 0.20 14.19 -4.96
N ALA A 74 -0.24 13.37 -4.00
CA ALA A 74 0.67 12.44 -3.33
C ALA A 74 1.07 11.29 -4.27
N ASP A 75 0.13 10.74 -5.03
CA ASP A 75 0.37 9.71 -6.04
C ASP A 75 1.28 10.22 -7.15
N ARG A 76 1.01 11.43 -7.65
CA ARG A 76 1.89 12.14 -8.60
C ARG A 76 3.32 12.20 -8.10
N ARG A 77 3.53 12.65 -6.86
CA ARG A 77 4.88 12.72 -6.27
C ARG A 77 5.54 11.34 -6.20
N ARG A 78 4.82 10.30 -5.79
CA ARG A 78 5.36 8.93 -5.69
C ARG A 78 5.76 8.34 -7.05
N VAL A 79 5.01 8.65 -8.11
CA VAL A 79 5.39 8.26 -9.48
C VAL A 79 6.60 9.05 -9.97
N LEU A 80 6.69 10.34 -9.66
CA LEU A 80 7.86 11.15 -10.02
C LEU A 80 9.15 10.66 -9.35
N LEU A 81 9.07 10.03 -8.17
CA LEU A 81 10.22 9.37 -7.55
C LEU A 81 10.81 8.23 -8.40
N TRP A 82 10.12 7.76 -9.44
CA TRP A 82 10.68 6.82 -10.40
C TRP A 82 11.75 7.47 -11.31
N LEU A 83 11.75 8.79 -11.42
CA LEU A 83 12.82 9.56 -12.07
C LEU A 83 14.04 9.69 -11.15
N ASP A 84 13.80 9.94 -9.87
CA ASP A 84 14.83 10.12 -8.84
C ASP A 84 15.47 8.81 -8.37
N ALA A 85 15.04 7.68 -8.94
CA ALA A 85 15.67 6.38 -8.79
C ALA A 85 17.01 6.37 -9.55
N GLU A 86 17.96 7.20 -9.12
CA GLU A 86 19.30 7.31 -9.70
C GLU A 86 20.02 5.94 -9.69
N SER A 87 20.62 5.63 -10.85
CA SER A 87 21.66 4.64 -11.18
C SER A 87 21.52 3.15 -10.82
N GLY A 88 20.60 2.69 -9.96
CA GLY A 88 20.62 1.29 -9.49
C GLY A 88 19.29 0.53 -9.36
N LYS A 89 18.14 1.22 -9.33
CA LYS A 89 16.85 0.54 -9.09
C LYS A 89 16.24 0.02 -10.40
N LYS A 90 16.56 -1.22 -10.73
CA LYS A 90 15.97 -2.00 -11.85
C LYS A 90 14.49 -2.32 -11.66
N ALA A 91 13.88 -1.97 -10.52
CA ALA A 91 12.45 -2.06 -10.28
C ALA A 91 11.98 -1.20 -9.11
N GLY A 92 10.67 -0.92 -9.11
CA GLY A 92 9.98 -0.27 -8.01
C GLY A 92 8.53 -0.74 -7.93
N VAL A 93 7.96 -0.73 -6.72
CA VAL A 93 6.54 -0.99 -6.48
C VAL A 93 6.01 0.17 -5.64
N ASN A 94 4.93 0.77 -6.10
CA ASN A 94 4.17 1.78 -5.37
C ASN A 94 2.76 1.25 -5.15
N ILE A 95 2.30 1.26 -3.90
CA ILE A 95 0.89 1.07 -3.59
C ILE A 95 0.35 2.37 -3.03
N ASN A 96 -0.72 2.84 -3.66
CA ASN A 96 -1.48 3.99 -3.18
C ASN A 96 -2.83 3.49 -2.63
N PRO A 97 -2.96 3.30 -1.30
CA PRO A 97 -4.24 3.13 -0.68
C PRO A 97 -4.97 4.48 -0.59
N ASP A 98 -6.19 4.54 -1.12
CA ASP A 98 -7.10 5.66 -0.97
C ASP A 98 -8.39 5.19 -0.28
N TYR A 99 -8.72 5.82 0.83
CA TYR A 99 -9.96 5.55 1.55
C TYR A 99 -10.90 6.73 1.41
N ASN A 100 -12.03 6.48 0.76
CA ASN A 100 -13.08 7.46 0.60
C ASN A 100 -14.13 7.30 1.70
N GLU A 101 -14.02 8.11 2.76
CA GLU A 101 -14.93 8.13 3.91
C GLU A 101 -16.40 8.29 3.51
N LYS A 102 -16.71 9.07 2.46
CA LYS A 102 -18.10 9.32 2.04
C LYS A 102 -18.77 8.08 1.46
N THR A 103 -17.99 7.30 0.72
CA THR A 103 -18.50 6.11 0.03
C THR A 103 -18.14 4.83 0.76
N ASN A 104 -17.35 4.93 1.84
CA ASN A 104 -16.71 3.81 2.51
C ASN A 104 -16.12 2.89 1.44
N THR A 105 -15.19 3.40 0.64
CA THR A 105 -14.55 2.60 -0.40
C THR A 105 -13.05 2.67 -0.20
N PHE A 106 -12.43 1.51 -0.24
CA PHE A 106 -11.00 1.39 -0.23
C PHE A 106 -10.54 1.07 -1.65
N ASP A 107 -9.84 2.02 -2.26
CA ASP A 107 -9.21 1.87 -3.55
C ASP A 107 -7.69 1.65 -3.34
N PHE A 108 -7.13 0.69 -4.05
CA PHE A 108 -5.69 0.44 -4.08
C PHE A 108 -5.23 0.54 -5.51
N THR A 109 -4.22 1.37 -5.77
CA THR A 109 -3.49 1.28 -7.04
C THR A 109 -2.13 0.70 -6.78
N VAL A 110 -1.84 -0.45 -7.37
CA VAL A 110 -0.51 -1.08 -7.36
C VAL A 110 0.14 -0.76 -8.69
N ARG A 111 1.28 -0.08 -8.64
CA ARG A 111 2.10 0.20 -9.81
C ARG A 111 3.46 -0.40 -9.61
N ALA A 112 3.95 -1.09 -10.62
CA ALA A 112 5.29 -1.62 -10.63
C ALA A 112 5.98 -1.27 -11.93
N PHE A 113 7.28 -1.05 -11.89
CA PHE A 113 8.10 -0.99 -13.09
C PHE A 113 9.32 -1.89 -12.92
N LYS A 114 9.86 -2.36 -14.04
CA LYS A 114 11.17 -3.02 -14.08
C LYS A 114 11.89 -2.76 -15.39
N GLU A 115 13.21 -2.64 -15.32
CA GLU A 115 14.08 -2.62 -16.49
C GLU A 115 14.27 -4.05 -17.02
N MET A 116 14.17 -4.21 -18.34
CA MET A 116 14.36 -5.46 -19.06
C MET A 116 15.78 -5.56 -19.63
N GLU A 117 16.19 -6.76 -20.04
CA GLU A 117 17.53 -7.00 -20.60
C GLU A 117 17.87 -6.15 -21.84
N ASP A 118 16.85 -5.73 -22.60
CA ASP A 118 16.99 -4.89 -23.79
C ASP A 118 17.00 -3.38 -23.47
N GLY A 119 17.09 -3.02 -22.18
CA GLY A 119 17.07 -1.63 -21.68
C GLY A 119 15.70 -0.98 -21.71
N LYS A 120 14.63 -1.69 -22.12
CA LYS A 120 13.26 -1.17 -22.02
C LYS A 120 12.73 -1.32 -20.62
N PHE A 121 11.74 -0.50 -20.28
CA PHE A 121 11.03 -0.57 -19.03
C PHE A 121 9.67 -1.25 -19.24
N ARG A 122 9.39 -2.29 -18.47
CA ARG A 122 8.04 -2.85 -18.35
C ARG A 122 7.36 -2.19 -17.17
N VAL A 123 6.21 -1.57 -17.41
CA VAL A 123 5.37 -0.92 -16.40
C VAL A 123 4.09 -1.72 -16.28
N MET A 124 3.68 -2.01 -15.06
CA MET A 124 2.45 -2.74 -14.77
C MET A 124 1.63 -1.96 -13.76
N GLU A 125 0.32 -1.89 -13.98
CA GLU A 125 -0.61 -1.23 -13.07
C GLU A 125 -1.84 -2.11 -12.84
N GLY A 126 -2.21 -2.25 -11.57
CA GLY A 126 -3.47 -2.85 -11.17
C GLY A 126 -4.22 -1.89 -10.27
N LYS A 127 -5.50 -1.68 -10.56
CA LYS A 127 -6.41 -0.95 -9.67
C LYS A 127 -7.37 -1.92 -9.02
N VAL A 128 -7.41 -1.91 -7.71
CA VAL A 128 -8.31 -2.71 -6.90
C VAL A 128 -9.29 -1.77 -6.23
N LYS A 129 -10.57 -2.06 -6.40
CA LYS A 129 -11.64 -1.33 -5.75
C LYS A 129 -12.39 -2.26 -4.83
N SER A 130 -12.32 -2.02 -3.52
CA SER A 130 -13.08 -2.77 -2.52
C SER A 130 -14.10 -1.84 -1.86
N ILE A 131 -15.38 -2.15 -2.05
CA ILE A 131 -16.48 -1.34 -1.48
C ILE A 131 -16.75 -1.84 -0.06
N TYR A 132 -16.54 -0.97 0.93
CA TYR A 132 -16.91 -1.21 2.32
C TYR A 132 -18.41 -0.91 2.47
N LYS A 133 -19.25 -1.95 2.36
CA LYS A 133 -20.64 -1.84 2.83
C LYS A 133 -20.66 -1.90 4.35
N VAL A 134 -20.32 -0.78 4.99
CA VAL A 134 -20.58 -0.60 6.42
C VAL A 134 -22.08 -0.66 6.60
N ARG A 135 -22.57 -1.72 7.23
CA ARG A 135 -23.84 -1.58 7.93
C ARG A 135 -23.57 -0.64 9.09
N HIS A 136 -23.76 0.67 8.87
CA HIS A 136 -24.06 1.59 9.96
C HIS A 136 -25.30 1.01 10.63
N LYS A 137 -25.10 0.24 11.70
CA LYS A 137 -26.17 0.05 12.66
C LYS A 137 -26.25 1.41 13.34
N ASP A 138 -27.12 2.27 12.82
CA ASP A 138 -27.70 3.32 13.65
C ASP A 138 -28.31 2.59 14.84
N ILE A 139 -27.56 2.48 15.93
CA ILE A 139 -28.13 2.14 17.21
C ILE A 139 -28.93 3.39 17.55
N LYS A 140 -30.16 3.45 17.05
CA LYS A 140 -31.16 4.41 17.51
C LYS A 140 -31.23 4.19 19.01
N ARG A 141 -30.55 5.05 19.78
CA ARG A 141 -30.79 5.23 21.21
C ARG A 141 -32.24 5.65 21.29
N GLY A 142 -33.15 4.68 21.41
CA GLY A 142 -34.57 4.95 21.60
C GLY A 142 -34.72 5.87 22.80
N LEU A 143 -35.75 6.72 22.80
CA LEU A 143 -36.02 7.70 23.86
C LEU A 143 -35.93 7.13 25.30
N PHE A 144 -36.06 5.81 25.48
CA PHE A 144 -35.90 5.12 26.76
C PHE A 144 -34.45 5.02 27.30
N GLY A 145 -33.43 5.13 26.44
CA GLY A 145 -32.02 5.14 26.88
C GLY A 145 -31.61 6.45 27.55
N ALA A 146 -32.09 7.58 27.02
CA ALA A 146 -31.81 8.92 27.57
C ALA A 146 -32.40 9.14 28.97
N VAL A 147 -33.55 8.52 29.26
CA VAL A 147 -34.15 8.59 30.61
C VAL A 147 -33.37 7.73 31.61
N LYS A 148 -32.84 6.58 31.19
CA LYS A 148 -32.04 5.73 32.07
C LYS A 148 -30.73 6.41 32.49
N ASP A 149 -30.05 7.07 31.53
CA ASP A 149 -28.80 7.80 31.79
C ASP A 149 -28.99 9.04 32.68
N PHE A 150 -30.18 9.63 32.71
CA PHE A 150 -30.50 10.75 33.61
C PHE A 150 -30.74 10.31 35.06
N PHE A 151 -31.23 9.07 35.27
CA PHE A 151 -31.54 8.54 36.61
C PHE A 151 -30.38 7.77 37.26
N THR A 152 -29.49 7.17 36.48
CA THR A 152 -28.23 6.63 36.99
C THR A 152 -27.14 7.67 36.76
N GLY A 153 -26.91 8.56 37.74
CA GLY A 153 -25.84 9.57 37.74
C GLY A 153 -24.42 8.97 37.73
N THR A 154 -24.13 8.12 36.75
CA THR A 154 -22.91 7.34 36.59
C THR A 154 -22.79 6.90 35.13
N VAL A 155 -22.33 7.78 34.25
CA VAL A 155 -21.60 7.32 33.03
C VAL A 155 -20.34 8.16 32.91
N ALA A 156 -19.40 7.85 33.80
CA ALA A 156 -18.00 8.08 33.53
C ALA A 156 -17.58 7.11 32.40
N GLY A 157 -17.13 7.66 31.28
CA GLY A 157 -16.08 7.04 30.45
C GLY A 157 -16.39 5.75 29.68
N HIS A 158 -17.62 5.51 29.24
CA HIS A 158 -17.82 4.52 28.17
C HIS A 158 -17.69 5.22 26.81
N GLU A 159 -16.50 5.10 26.20
CA GLU A 159 -16.33 5.23 24.75
C GLU A 159 -17.48 4.49 24.07
N THR A 160 -18.24 5.24 23.28
CA THR A 160 -19.30 4.64 22.49
C THR A 160 -18.68 3.69 21.47
N GLU A 161 -19.42 2.67 21.03
CA GLU A 161 -18.98 1.80 19.92
C GLU A 161 -18.67 2.60 18.63
N GLN A 162 -19.12 3.84 18.56
CA GLN A 162 -18.77 4.81 17.53
C GLN A 162 -17.39 5.41 17.78
N ASP A 163 -17.09 5.89 18.99
CA ASP A 163 -15.77 6.45 19.33
C ASP A 163 -14.63 5.44 19.07
N LYS A 164 -14.85 4.16 19.41
CA LYS A 164 -13.89 3.09 19.13
C LYS A 164 -13.68 2.82 17.64
N ARG A 165 -14.70 3.06 16.82
CA ARG A 165 -14.62 2.90 15.35
C ARG A 165 -13.92 4.09 14.73
N ASP A 166 -14.28 5.30 15.15
CA ASP A 166 -13.64 6.54 14.69
C ASP A 166 -12.14 6.53 15.05
N GLU A 167 -11.80 6.02 16.24
CA GLU A 167 -10.41 5.81 16.64
C GLU A 167 -9.72 4.75 15.77
N LEU A 168 -10.38 3.63 15.48
CA LEU A 168 -9.84 2.59 14.61
C LEU A 168 -9.62 3.08 13.16
N GLU A 169 -10.54 3.87 12.62
CA GLU A 169 -10.42 4.49 11.30
C GLU A 169 -9.27 5.50 11.27
N THR A 170 -9.18 6.35 12.28
CA THR A 170 -8.07 7.32 12.42
C THR A 170 -6.71 6.61 12.50
N ASN A 171 -6.63 5.55 13.31
CA ASN A 171 -5.40 4.76 13.46
C ASN A 171 -5.06 3.99 12.18
N LEU A 172 -6.05 3.50 11.46
CA LEU A 172 -5.85 2.86 10.15
C LEU A 172 -5.31 3.87 9.13
N HIS A 173 -5.90 5.07 9.05
CA HIS A 173 -5.39 6.15 8.19
C HIS A 173 -3.94 6.50 8.51
N ALA A 174 -3.61 6.65 9.79
CA ALA A 174 -2.24 6.93 10.21
C ALA A 174 -1.28 5.78 9.84
N ALA A 175 -1.70 4.53 10.01
CA ALA A 175 -0.91 3.36 9.64
C ALA A 175 -0.70 3.24 8.12
N LEU A 176 -1.69 3.61 7.31
CA LEU A 176 -1.60 3.64 5.85
C LEU A 176 -0.74 4.80 5.33
N ALA A 177 -0.55 5.85 6.12
CA ALA A 177 0.36 6.94 5.76
C ALA A 177 1.85 6.57 5.96
N ASP A 178 2.15 5.54 6.77
CA ASP A 178 3.53 5.07 7.00
C ASP A 178 3.98 4.11 5.88
N SER A 179 4.84 4.62 5.00
CA SER A 179 5.39 3.85 3.88
C SER A 179 6.23 2.65 4.33
N THR A 180 6.85 2.69 5.51
CA THR A 180 7.64 1.59 6.07
C THR A 180 6.73 0.43 6.44
N VAL A 181 5.62 0.73 7.12
CA VAL A 181 4.60 -0.26 7.52
C VAL A 181 3.93 -0.87 6.29
N LEU A 182 3.55 -0.04 5.31
CA LEU A 182 2.98 -0.52 4.07
C LEU A 182 3.95 -1.41 3.29
N ASN A 183 5.21 -1.00 3.13
CA ASN A 183 6.20 -1.82 2.42
C ASN A 183 6.43 -3.17 3.12
N ALA A 184 6.47 -3.18 4.47
CA ALA A 184 6.55 -4.42 5.24
C ALA A 184 5.36 -5.34 4.96
N TYR A 185 4.15 -4.79 5.03
CA TYR A 185 2.93 -5.52 4.72
C TYR A 185 2.98 -6.09 3.30
N ILE A 186 3.42 -5.27 2.34
CA ILE A 186 3.43 -5.61 0.92
C ILE A 186 4.37 -6.75 0.64
N GLY A 187 5.61 -6.64 1.10
CA GLY A 187 6.61 -7.68 0.87
C GLY A 187 6.23 -9.01 1.50
N ALA A 188 5.60 -8.98 2.69
CA ALA A 188 5.16 -10.18 3.38
C ALA A 188 3.93 -10.84 2.74
N ASN A 189 2.94 -10.06 2.30
CA ASN A 189 1.64 -10.60 1.87
C ASN A 189 1.47 -10.69 0.34
N PHE A 190 2.21 -9.89 -0.43
CA PHE A 190 2.10 -9.87 -1.90
C PHE A 190 3.28 -10.54 -2.60
N GLN A 191 4.13 -11.27 -1.89
CA GLN A 191 5.31 -11.92 -2.47
C GLN A 191 4.97 -12.79 -3.69
N HIS A 192 3.91 -13.59 -3.62
CA HIS A 192 3.51 -14.44 -4.75
C HIS A 192 3.01 -13.65 -5.95
N PHE A 193 2.25 -12.57 -5.71
CA PHE A 193 1.78 -11.67 -6.76
C PHE A 193 2.97 -10.95 -7.43
N LEU A 194 3.86 -10.38 -6.63
CA LEU A 194 5.07 -9.69 -7.11
C LEU A 194 5.97 -10.65 -7.89
N LYS A 195 6.14 -11.88 -7.41
CA LYS A 195 6.87 -12.92 -8.13
C LYS A 195 6.21 -13.29 -9.45
N GLY A 196 4.87 -13.38 -9.49
CA GLY A 196 4.10 -13.61 -10.71
C GLY A 196 4.34 -12.56 -11.80
N VAL A 197 4.64 -11.31 -11.40
CA VAL A 197 5.02 -10.22 -12.31
C VAL A 197 6.54 -10.09 -12.52
N GLY A 198 7.31 -11.03 -11.96
CA GLY A 198 8.76 -11.12 -12.08
C GLY A 198 9.52 -10.10 -11.25
N ILE A 199 9.00 -9.79 -10.05
CA ILE A 199 9.66 -9.02 -8.99
C ILE A 199 9.82 -9.94 -7.79
N GLU A 200 11.05 -10.27 -7.43
CA GLU A 200 11.37 -11.00 -6.20
C GLU A 200 11.24 -10.07 -4.99
N CYS A 201 10.90 -10.61 -3.83
CA CYS A 201 10.82 -9.82 -2.59
C CYS A 201 11.92 -10.26 -1.62
N GLU A 202 12.62 -9.29 -1.05
CA GLU A 202 13.70 -9.51 -0.10
C GLU A 202 13.43 -8.73 1.19
N ALA A 203 13.28 -9.44 2.29
CA ALA A 203 13.16 -8.82 3.60
C ALA A 203 14.54 -8.34 4.08
N VAL A 204 14.62 -7.10 4.57
CA VAL A 204 15.84 -6.53 5.15
C VAL A 204 15.68 -6.31 6.65
N ASP A 205 16.75 -6.54 7.41
CA ASP A 205 16.71 -6.43 8.87
C ASP A 205 16.92 -4.99 9.37
N SER A 206 17.12 -4.04 8.45
CA SER A 206 17.23 -2.62 8.77
C SER A 206 16.58 -1.74 7.71
N VAL A 207 15.78 -0.78 8.15
CA VAL A 207 15.16 0.25 7.30
C VAL A 207 16.22 1.05 6.51
N ARG A 208 17.45 1.16 7.04
CA ARG A 208 18.57 1.82 6.35
C ARG A 208 19.05 1.09 5.09
N GLN A 209 18.65 -0.17 4.91
CA GLN A 209 19.00 -1.00 3.73
C GLN A 209 17.96 -0.90 2.60
N LEU A 210 16.91 -0.08 2.78
CA LEU A 210 15.88 0.17 1.77
C LEU A 210 16.33 1.18 0.70
N ASP A 211 17.35 1.97 1.02
CA ASP A 211 18.08 2.77 0.05
C ASP A 211 19.09 1.87 -0.68
N PRO A 212 19.27 2.04 -2.00
CA PRO A 212 20.32 1.30 -2.70
C PRO A 212 21.66 1.66 -2.03
N PRO A 213 22.58 0.70 -1.82
CA PRO A 213 23.91 1.06 -1.36
C PRO A 213 24.47 2.09 -2.35
N ALA A 214 24.92 3.24 -1.84
CA ALA A 214 25.69 4.18 -2.63
C ALA A 214 26.84 3.39 -3.25
N GLU A 215 26.90 3.33 -4.58
CA GLU A 215 27.92 2.56 -5.28
C GLU A 215 29.32 2.98 -4.80
N ALA A 216 30.14 1.98 -4.46
CA ALA A 216 31.54 2.12 -4.10
C ALA A 216 32.43 1.91 -5.33
#